data_AF-A0A8X6K626-F1
#
_entry.id   AF-A0A8X6K626-F1
#
_cell.length_a   1.000
_cell.length_b   1.000
_cell.length_c   1.000
_cell.angle_alpha   90.00
_cell.angle_beta   90.00
_cell.angle_gamma   90.00
#
_symmetry.space_group_name_H-M   'P 1'
#
loop_
_entity.id
_entity.type
_entity.pdbx_description
1 polymer ?
#
loop_
_entity_poly.entity_id
_entity_poly.type
_entity_poly.pdbx_seq_one_letter_code
_entity_poly.pdbx_strand_id
1 'polypeptide(L)'
;MLSNCHKAEYVKVNRTMKDVSKEEFECLVPIEFYNKIMGGVDLADQMANVYKLNRKSCKWWKKVFFRLLISAVVNSWIAYCGLKHRKPHFLITSYLLQKN
;
A
#
# COMPACT_ATOMS: atom_id res chain seq x y z
N MET A 1 -8.96 -18.39 3.64
CA MET A 1 -8.62 -17.70 2.38
C MET A 1 -8.94 -18.64 1.23
N LEU A 2 -9.54 -18.17 0.15
CA LEU A 2 -9.86 -18.98 -1.04
C LEU A 2 -9.00 -18.49 -2.22
N SER A 3 -8.52 -19.41 -3.06
CA SER A 3 -7.77 -19.09 -4.27
C SER A 3 -8.15 -20.04 -5.40
N ASN A 4 -8.26 -19.49 -6.61
CA ASN A 4 -8.55 -20.24 -7.84
C ASN A 4 -7.29 -20.45 -8.72
N CYS A 5 -6.18 -19.79 -8.39
CA CYS A 5 -4.97 -19.82 -9.20
C CYS A 5 -3.80 -20.57 -8.55
N HIS A 6 -3.91 -20.94 -7.27
CA HIS A 6 -2.86 -21.62 -6.54
C HIS A 6 -3.32 -22.99 -6.04
N LYS A 7 -2.43 -23.98 -6.09
CA LYS A 7 -2.61 -25.26 -5.42
C LYS A 7 -2.41 -25.11 -3.92
N ALA A 8 -2.95 -26.05 -3.15
CA ALA A 8 -2.77 -26.13 -1.69
C ALA A 8 -1.38 -26.67 -1.32
N GLU A 9 -0.34 -25.98 -1.76
CA GLU A 9 1.07 -26.29 -1.46
C GLU A 9 1.56 -25.43 -0.31
N TYR A 10 2.50 -25.97 0.48
CA TYR A 10 3.11 -25.28 1.62
C TYR A 10 4.41 -24.59 1.22
N VAL A 11 4.63 -23.39 1.75
CA VAL A 11 5.82 -22.56 1.60
C VAL A 11 6.29 -22.12 2.96
N LYS A 12 7.61 -22.09 3.15
CA LYS A 12 8.24 -21.54 4.34
C LYS A 12 8.26 -20.02 4.25
N VAL A 13 7.68 -19.36 5.25
CA VAL A 13 7.67 -17.91 5.41
C VAL A 13 8.32 -17.51 6.72
N ASN A 14 9.10 -16.43 6.68
CA ASN A 14 9.67 -15.84 7.88
C ASN A 14 8.64 -14.91 8.54
N ARG A 15 8.33 -15.16 9.81
CA ARG A 15 7.44 -14.31 10.60
C ARG A 15 8.22 -13.67 11.73
N THR A 16 8.07 -12.36 11.87
CA THR A 16 8.59 -11.62 13.03
C THR A 16 7.64 -11.80 14.20
N MET A 17 8.17 -12.30 15.32
CA MET A 17 7.44 -12.43 16.58
C MET A 17 7.40 -11.10 17.33
N LYS A 18 6.60 -11.06 18.41
CA LYS A 18 6.54 -9.89 19.30
C LYS A 18 7.90 -9.55 19.92
N ASP A 19 8.73 -10.57 20.13
CA ASP A 19 10.08 -10.43 20.67
C ASP A 19 11.12 -10.08 19.58
N VAL A 20 10.68 -9.65 18.40
CA VAL A 20 11.49 -9.27 17.23
C VAL A 20 12.30 -10.43 16.61
N SER A 21 12.32 -11.60 17.25
CA SER A 21 12.84 -12.84 16.68
C SER A 21 12.12 -13.20 15.38
N LYS A 22 12.87 -13.78 14.44
CA LYS A 22 12.33 -14.30 13.18
C LYS A 22 12.28 -15.81 13.26
N GLU A 23 11.09 -16.35 13.04
CA GLU A 23 10.85 -17.78 13.05
C GLU A 23 10.28 -18.21 11.69
N GLU A 24 10.71 -19.38 11.22
CA GLU A 24 10.18 -19.98 9.99
C GLU A 24 8.89 -20.73 10.29
N PHE A 25 7.85 -20.43 9.53
CA PHE A 25 6.57 -21.12 9.59
C PHE A 25 6.19 -21.62 8.21
N GLU A 26 5.56 -22.79 8.17
CA GLU A 26 4.92 -23.29 6.96
C GLU A 26 3.54 -22.64 6.82
N CYS A 27 3.30 -21.98 5.69
CA CYS A 27 2.00 -21.46 5.32
C CYS A 27 1.66 -21.86 3.88
N LEU A 28 0.38 -21.74 3.50
CA LEU A 28 -0.02 -22.08 2.14
C LEU A 28 0.45 -21.01 1.14
N VAL A 29 0.86 -21.43 -0.06
CA VAL A 29 1.21 -20.54 -1.19
C VAL A 29 0.18 -19.42 -1.39
N PRO A 30 -1.15 -19.69 -1.43
CA PRO A 30 -2.13 -18.61 -1.57
C PRO A 30 -2.01 -17.53 -0.48
N ILE A 31 -1.71 -17.92 0.76
CA ILE A 31 -1.62 -17.00 1.91
C ILE A 31 -0.39 -16.11 1.77
N GLU A 32 0.76 -16.68 1.42
CA GLU A 32 2.00 -15.92 1.16
C GLU A 32 1.80 -14.91 0.03
N PHE A 33 1.24 -15.36 -1.09
CA PHE A 33 0.96 -14.53 -2.26
C PHE A 33 0.00 -13.38 -1.92
N TYR A 34 -1.07 -13.66 -1.18
CA TYR A 34 -2.00 -12.63 -0.74
C TYR A 34 -1.32 -11.60 0.14
N ASN A 35 -0.59 -12.02 1.18
CA ASN A 35 0.09 -11.09 2.07
C ASN A 35 1.11 -10.21 1.35
N LYS A 36 1.72 -10.70 0.27
CA LYS A 36 2.66 -9.94 -0.55
C LYS A 36 2.00 -8.82 -1.38
N ILE A 37 0.75 -9.02 -1.81
CA ILE A 37 0.03 -8.09 -2.71
C ILE A 37 -1.02 -7.27 -1.95
N MET A 38 -1.49 -7.78 -0.82
CA MET A 38 -2.37 -7.10 0.11
C MET A 38 -1.71 -5.79 0.55
N GLY A 39 -2.49 -4.71 0.57
CA GLY A 39 -2.02 -3.38 0.98
C GLY A 39 -1.85 -2.38 -0.17
N GLY A 40 -2.07 -2.78 -1.42
CA GLY A 40 -2.07 -1.83 -2.55
C GLY A 40 -3.11 -0.70 -2.38
N VAL A 41 -4.30 -1.02 -1.86
CA VAL A 41 -5.36 -0.04 -1.58
C VAL A 41 -4.99 0.85 -0.39
N ASP A 42 -4.53 0.26 0.72
CA ASP A 42 -4.09 1.02 1.90
C ASP A 42 -2.96 1.98 1.57
N LEU A 43 -2.02 1.56 0.70
CA LEU A 43 -0.93 2.39 0.22
C LEU A 43 -1.44 3.56 -0.63
N ALA A 44 -2.39 3.32 -1.54
CA ALA A 44 -3.01 4.37 -2.34
C ALA A 44 -3.77 5.39 -1.45
N ASP A 45 -4.51 4.91 -0.45
CA ASP A 45 -5.18 5.75 0.53
C ASP A 45 -4.20 6.53 1.39
N GLN A 46 -3.08 5.93 1.78
CA GLN A 46 -2.02 6.59 2.52
C GLN A 46 -1.39 7.73 1.69
N MET A 47 -1.13 7.50 0.40
CA MET A 47 -0.63 8.54 -0.53
C MET A 47 -1.65 9.66 -0.71
N ALA A 48 -2.93 9.33 -0.86
CA ALA A 48 -3.99 10.32 -1.00
C ALA A 48 -4.16 11.17 0.27
N ASN A 49 -4.01 10.56 1.44
CA ASN A 49 -4.14 11.22 2.74
C ASN A 49 -2.99 12.18 3.09
N VAL A 50 -1.84 12.11 2.39
CA VAL A 50 -0.77 13.12 2.51
C VAL A 50 -1.31 14.52 2.22
N TYR A 51 -2.23 14.62 1.28
CA TYR A 51 -2.93 15.86 0.96
C TYR A 51 -4.16 16.00 1.86
N LYS A 52 -4.06 16.81 2.92
CA LYS A 52 -5.19 17.12 3.82
C LYS A 52 -6.26 17.98 3.12
N LEU A 53 -6.99 17.40 2.17
CA LEU A 53 -8.10 18.04 1.45
C LEU A 53 -9.47 17.77 2.07
N ASN A 54 -9.53 17.09 3.22
CA ASN A 54 -10.74 16.94 4.03
C ASN A 54 -11.13 18.29 4.67
N ARG A 55 -11.61 19.22 3.84
CA ARG A 55 -12.28 20.45 4.26
C ARG A 55 -13.72 20.09 4.60
N LYS A 56 -14.22 20.56 5.76
CA LYS A 56 -15.63 20.43 6.12
C LYS A 56 -16.48 21.10 5.05
N SER A 57 -17.38 20.36 4.42
CA SER A 57 -18.31 20.90 3.43
C SER A 57 -19.67 20.22 3.55
N CYS A 58 -20.74 21.00 3.48
CA CYS A 58 -22.12 20.49 3.51
C CYS A 58 -22.52 19.77 2.21
N LYS A 59 -21.73 19.92 1.12
CA LYS A 59 -21.99 19.34 -0.19
C LYS A 59 -21.15 18.06 -0.38
N TRP A 60 -21.80 16.89 -0.32
CA TRP A 60 -21.13 15.58 -0.39
C TRP A 60 -20.32 15.34 -1.66
N TRP A 61 -20.77 15.86 -2.82
CA TRP A 61 -20.10 15.69 -4.11
C TRP A 61 -18.70 16.32 -4.15
N LYS A 62 -18.45 17.38 -3.37
CA LYS A 62 -17.12 18.00 -3.28
C LYS A 62 -16.09 17.02 -2.73
N LYS A 63 -16.47 16.20 -1.76
CA LYS A 63 -15.61 15.17 -1.18
C LYS A 63 -15.20 14.14 -2.25
N VAL A 64 -16.15 13.72 -3.09
CA VAL A 64 -15.88 12.79 -4.19
C VAL A 64 -14.97 13.42 -5.24
N PHE A 65 -15.25 14.66 -5.65
CA PHE A 65 -14.43 15.40 -6.61
C PHE A 65 -12.96 15.52 -6.14
N PHE A 66 -12.73 15.96 -4.91
CA PHE A 66 -11.37 16.10 -4.39
C PHE A 66 -10.66 14.75 -4.22
N ARG A 67 -11.37 13.67 -3.88
CA ARG A 67 -10.76 12.33 -3.86
C ARG A 67 -10.29 11.91 -5.25
N LEU A 68 -11.14 12.06 -6.27
CA LEU A 68 -10.78 11.72 -7.64
C LEU A 68 -9.61 12.58 -8.15
N LEU A 69 -9.59 13.88 -7.82
CA LEU A 69 -8.50 14.78 -8.18
C LEU A 69 -7.16 14.32 -7.58
N ILE A 70 -7.14 13.98 -6.29
CA ILE A 70 -5.92 13.48 -5.64
C ILE A 70 -5.48 12.14 -6.21
N SER A 71 -6.41 11.20 -6.43
CA SER A 71 -6.09 9.92 -7.07
C SER A 71 -5.48 10.12 -8.47
N ALA A 72 -6.01 11.05 -9.27
CA ALA A 72 -5.45 11.38 -10.58
C ALA A 72 -4.03 11.94 -10.49
N VAL A 73 -3.76 12.83 -9.53
CA VAL A 73 -2.42 13.38 -9.28
C VAL A 73 -1.44 12.27 -8.85
N VAL A 74 -1.83 11.41 -7.90
CA VAL A 74 -1.01 10.28 -7.44
C VAL A 74 -0.72 9.31 -8.59
N ASN A 75 -1.72 8.97 -9.40
CA ASN A 75 -1.54 8.09 -10.56
C ASN A 75 -0.62 8.71 -11.61
N SER A 76 -0.76 10.02 -11.87
CA SER A 76 0.12 10.75 -12.80
C SER A 76 1.57 10.74 -12.31
N TRP A 77 1.79 10.89 -11.00
CA TRP A 77 3.12 10.79 -10.40
C TRP A 77 3.72 9.38 -10.55
N ILE A 78 2.94 8.34 -10.28
CA ILE A 78 3.37 6.95 -10.45
C ILE A 78 3.76 6.68 -11.92
N ALA A 79 2.93 7.11 -12.87
CA ALA A 79 3.21 6.98 -14.30
C ALA A 79 4.50 7.71 -14.70
N TYR A 80 4.68 8.94 -14.23
CA TYR A 80 5.91 9.72 -14.46
C TYR A 80 7.16 9.02 -13.90
N CYS A 81 7.10 8.49 -12.68
CA CYS A 81 8.18 7.73 -12.07
C CYS A 81 8.51 6.47 -12.87
N GLY A 82 7.49 5.75 -13.34
CA GLY A 82 7.64 4.58 -14.21
C GLY A 82 8.37 4.90 -15.51
N LEU A 83 7.98 5.99 -16.19
CA LEU A 83 8.65 6.47 -17.42
C LEU A 83 10.10 6.87 -17.19
N LYS A 84 10.45 7.37 -16.01
CA LYS A 84 11.81 7.77 -15.66
C LYS A 84 12.64 6.69 -14.97
N HIS A 85 12.12 5.46 -14.86
CA HIS A 85 12.72 4.37 -14.09
C HIS A 85 13.11 4.78 -12.65
N ARG A 86 12.37 5.72 -12.07
CA ARG A 86 12.55 6.14 -10.68
C ARG A 86 11.55 5.41 -9.81
N LYS A 87 11.96 5.01 -8.61
CA LYS A 87 11.01 4.52 -7.61
C LYS A 87 10.16 5.70 -7.14
N PRO A 88 8.82 5.59 -7.12
CA PRO A 88 7.98 6.64 -6.57
C PRO A 88 8.38 6.83 -5.10
N HIS A 89 8.91 8.01 -4.78
CA HIS A 89 9.33 8.32 -3.44
C HIS A 89 8.10 8.66 -2.61
N PHE A 90 7.78 7.83 -1.62
CA PHE A 90 6.69 8.07 -0.70
C PHE A 90 7.13 9.17 0.27
N LEU A 91 6.47 10.34 0.22
CA LEU A 91 6.83 11.49 1.06
C LEU A 91 6.83 11.17 2.57
N ILE A 92 6.09 10.14 2.98
CA ILE A 92 6.01 9.68 4.37
C ILE A 92 7.28 8.93 4.80
N THR A 93 7.91 8.14 3.90
CA THR A 93 9.16 7.44 4.25
C THR A 93 10.31 8.40 4.49
N SER A 94 10.38 9.51 3.73
CA SER A 94 11.33 10.59 4.02
C SER A 94 11.04 11.32 5.34
N TYR A 95 9.77 11.57 5.65
CA TYR A 95 9.41 12.28 6.90
C TYR A 95 9.70 11.44 8.16
N LEU A 96 9.62 10.11 8.04
CA LEU A 96 9.97 9.17 9.12
C LEU A 96 11.49 8.89 9.19
N LEU A 97 12.20 8.86 8.06
CA LEU A 97 13.67 8.73 8.03
C LEU A 97 14.41 10.01 8.41
N GLN A 98 13.78 11.18 8.32
CA GLN A 98 14.37 12.47 8.70
C GLN A 98 14.14 12.82 10.18
N LYS A 99 13.47 11.93 10.94
CA LYS A 99 13.23 12.02 12.38
C LYS A 99 13.92 10.93 13.21
N ASN A 100 14.76 10.11 12.59
CA ASN A 100 15.67 9.17 13.27
C ASN A 100 17.12 9.60 13.04
#